data_AF-A0A923BGR1-F1
#
_entry.id   AF-A0A923BGR1-F1
#
_cell.length_a   1.000
_cell.length_b   1.000
_cell.length_c   1.000
_cell.angle_alpha   90.00
_cell.angle_beta   90.00
_cell.angle_gamma   90.00
#
_symmetry.space_group_name_H-M   'P 1'
#
loop_
_entity.id
_entity.type
_entity.pdbx_description
1 polymer ?
#
loop_
_entity_poly.entity_id
_entity_poly.type
_entity_poly.pdbx_seq_one_letter_code
_entity_poly.pdbx_strand_id
1 'polypeptide(L)'
;MTPRLGSGRLLWSCVMALLAIALPASDARLRAAEKSPAAQASPGPQDEVTSDAIKAWQDKRFGMFIHWGPVALKGTEIGWSRGKEVPAEEYDQLYKQFNPTEFDAAAWAKIAKAAGMKYLVLTTKHHDGFCLWPSKYDDYNISATPFKRDVVGELAAACRTEGIQFCAYYSLPDWRGIDYPLASPGGSVKSAIPDMPRHYQLIKDQTKELIDDYGPLGVMWFDGDWEEPWTLEYGNGLYDYLKAIQPDLIINNRVSKTRISPEEKAARGLHIAGDYDTPEQRIGGFDRDMPWETCMTICEQWAWKPNDHLKPLKQCLQSLIQTAGGDGNFLFNVGPMPDGRIEPRQVERLEEMGAWLAKYGDGIYATRGGPYMPGDWGASTCKGNSLFLFVMNWPDVGPLRLPAIGRTITASKIRSGGQAVVTQTRDGVEIDVPPADHAEIATVIELTLDGPALSVTPVAVRLQSGSLACNQQATASNVFQNESDYDASRAFDDNSKTRWATDGNVHSAWLQVDFARPTMINQAKIDEPEHLQRVEKFELQYDDGDGGGWKTFHRGSTIGPQRTIKFAPITARRVRLQILAAADGPTINEFRLFSPQTAAPSPSS
;
A
#
# COMPACT_ATOMS: atom_id res chain seq x y z
N MET A 1 18.68 58.28 -0.06
CA MET A 1 17.97 59.50 0.39
C MET A 1 17.13 59.14 1.62
N THR A 2 16.99 60.11 2.50
CA THR A 2 16.76 60.11 3.96
C THR A 2 15.59 59.29 4.57
N PRO A 3 15.68 58.97 5.89
CA PRO A 3 14.82 58.02 6.64
C PRO A 3 14.07 58.69 7.83
N ARG A 4 13.56 57.88 8.80
CA ARG A 4 12.99 58.18 10.15
C ARG A 4 11.44 58.29 10.18
N LEU A 5 10.65 57.94 11.21
CA LEU A 5 10.72 57.59 12.65
C LEU A 5 9.65 56.48 12.90
N GLY A 6 9.47 55.76 14.02
CA GLY A 6 9.89 55.93 15.40
C GLY A 6 9.26 54.84 16.28
N SER A 7 9.85 54.72 17.47
CA SER A 7 9.60 53.82 18.60
C SER A 7 8.21 53.91 19.25
N GLY A 8 7.79 52.81 19.92
CA GLY A 8 6.76 52.84 20.96
C GLY A 8 6.58 51.52 21.71
N ARG A 9 7.34 51.31 22.79
CA ARG A 9 7.04 50.36 23.86
C ARG A 9 6.19 51.09 24.91
N LEU A 10 5.10 50.48 25.39
CA LEU A 10 4.51 50.79 26.70
C LEU A 10 4.21 49.49 27.46
N LEU A 11 4.53 49.55 28.75
CA LEU A 11 4.39 48.55 29.81
C LEU A 11 3.38 49.09 30.85
N TRP A 12 2.90 48.20 31.73
CA TRP A 12 2.05 48.38 32.94
C TRP A 12 0.54 48.14 32.75
N SER A 13 -0.22 47.50 33.65
CA SER A 13 0.06 46.81 34.93
C SER A 13 -1.18 46.00 35.38
N CYS A 14 -0.93 45.08 36.32
CA CYS A 14 -1.78 44.16 37.09
C CYS A 14 -3.15 44.67 37.59
N VAL A 15 -4.14 43.76 37.70
CA VAL A 15 -4.98 43.57 38.92
C VAL A 15 -5.44 42.09 39.01
N MET A 16 -5.02 41.40 40.09
CA MET A 16 -5.66 40.19 40.61
C MET A 16 -6.78 40.59 41.58
N ALA A 17 -7.88 39.82 41.63
CA ALA A 17 -8.76 39.78 42.80
C ALA A 17 -9.29 38.35 43.02
N LEU A 18 -8.79 37.72 44.09
CA LEU A 18 -9.36 36.55 44.76
C LEU A 18 -10.55 36.97 45.63
N LEU A 19 -11.59 36.13 45.70
CA LEU A 19 -12.43 36.05 46.89
C LEU A 19 -12.73 34.58 47.21
N ALA A 20 -12.22 34.15 48.36
CA ALA A 20 -12.55 32.90 49.03
C ALA A 20 -13.56 33.19 50.15
N ILE A 21 -14.56 32.34 50.32
CA ILE A 21 -15.35 32.23 51.55
C ILE A 21 -15.41 30.74 51.91
N ALA A 22 -15.07 30.44 53.16
CA ALA A 22 -14.92 29.10 53.70
C ALA A 22 -16.01 28.77 54.74
N LEU A 23 -16.49 27.52 54.68
CA LEU A 23 -16.76 26.56 55.77
C LEU A 23 -17.97 26.82 56.72
N PRO A 24 -18.63 25.77 57.28
CA PRO A 24 -17.99 24.76 58.13
C PRO A 24 -18.39 23.28 57.94
N ALA A 25 -17.47 22.42 58.40
CA ALA A 25 -17.65 20.99 58.59
C ALA A 25 -18.31 20.70 59.96
N SER A 26 -19.04 19.58 60.04
CA SER A 26 -19.31 18.89 61.31
C SER A 26 -19.33 17.37 61.10
N ASP A 27 -18.77 16.70 62.11
CA ASP A 27 -18.31 15.31 62.17
C ASP A 27 -19.41 14.26 62.48
N ALA A 28 -19.03 13.00 62.20
CA ALA A 28 -19.31 11.77 62.97
C ALA A 28 -20.37 10.73 62.51
N ARG A 29 -19.82 9.64 61.95
CA ARG A 29 -19.94 8.20 62.33
C ARG A 29 -21.25 7.38 62.14
N LEU A 30 -21.04 6.25 61.45
CA LEU A 30 -21.55 4.87 61.67
C LEU A 30 -23.02 4.51 61.35
N ARG A 31 -23.27 3.77 60.25
CA ARG A 31 -23.63 2.33 60.23
C ARG A 31 -24.04 1.84 58.82
N ALA A 32 -23.81 0.56 58.60
CA ALA A 32 -23.93 -0.20 57.35
C ALA A 32 -25.36 -0.35 56.81
N ALA A 33 -25.47 -0.47 55.47
CA ALA A 33 -26.54 -1.21 54.79
C ALA A 33 -26.03 -1.76 53.45
N GLU A 34 -26.23 -3.07 53.25
CA GLU A 34 -25.85 -3.87 52.09
C GLU A 34 -26.87 -3.80 50.94
N LYS A 35 -26.36 -4.00 49.71
CA LYS A 35 -26.93 -4.59 48.46
C LYS A 35 -27.70 -3.73 47.41
N SER A 36 -26.90 -3.34 46.39
CA SER A 36 -27.06 -3.44 44.90
C SER A 36 -28.18 -2.73 44.12
N PRO A 37 -27.97 -2.43 42.80
CA PRO A 37 -26.76 -1.98 42.11
C PRO A 37 -26.97 -0.61 41.42
N ALA A 38 -25.91 0.22 41.40
CA ALA A 38 -25.90 1.46 40.63
C ALA A 38 -25.67 1.17 39.13
N ALA A 39 -26.38 1.96 38.34
CA ALA A 39 -26.37 2.09 36.88
C ALA A 39 -25.09 1.63 36.16
N GLN A 40 -25.31 0.81 35.13
CA GLN A 40 -24.34 0.49 34.09
C GLN A 40 -23.76 1.80 33.52
N ALA A 41 -22.46 1.96 33.71
CA ALA A 41 -21.65 2.86 32.92
C ALA A 41 -21.60 2.32 31.48
N SER A 42 -21.87 3.19 30.50
CA SER A 42 -21.73 2.89 29.08
C SER A 42 -20.29 2.49 28.74
N PRO A 43 -20.06 1.42 27.96
CA PRO A 43 -18.72 1.06 27.54
C PRO A 43 -18.26 1.99 26.40
N GLY A 44 -17.09 2.60 26.58
CA GLY A 44 -16.25 3.16 25.51
C GLY A 44 -15.47 2.06 24.77
N PRO A 45 -14.75 2.43 23.70
CA PRO A 45 -14.55 1.60 22.52
C PRO A 45 -13.39 0.63 22.68
N GLN A 46 -13.61 -0.68 22.47
CA GLN A 46 -12.60 -1.65 21.97
C GLN A 46 -13.06 -3.12 21.80
N ASP A 47 -14.37 -3.41 21.69
CA ASP A 47 -14.86 -4.79 21.44
C ASP A 47 -16.04 -4.84 20.44
N GLU A 48 -16.02 -4.04 19.37
CA GLU A 48 -16.84 -4.40 18.21
C GLU A 48 -16.08 -5.43 17.40
N VAL A 49 -16.38 -6.70 17.69
CA VAL A 49 -16.11 -7.83 16.81
C VAL A 49 -16.43 -7.39 15.38
N THR A 50 -15.41 -7.31 14.52
CA THR A 50 -15.58 -7.12 13.08
C THR A 50 -16.76 -7.95 12.61
N SER A 51 -17.75 -7.30 11.98
CA SER A 51 -18.97 -7.99 11.55
C SER A 51 -18.61 -9.19 10.68
N ASP A 52 -19.45 -10.23 10.67
CA ASP A 52 -19.19 -11.41 9.86
C ASP A 52 -19.06 -11.07 8.36
N ALA A 53 -19.70 -9.97 7.92
CA ALA A 53 -19.51 -9.39 6.60
C ALA A 53 -18.05 -8.94 6.35
N ILE A 54 -17.43 -8.22 7.29
CA ILE A 54 -16.04 -7.78 7.18
C ILE A 54 -15.08 -8.98 7.14
N LYS A 55 -15.28 -9.97 7.99
CA LYS A 55 -14.45 -11.20 7.96
C LYS A 55 -14.59 -11.94 6.63
N ALA A 56 -15.82 -12.11 6.16
CA ALA A 56 -16.09 -12.74 4.87
C ALA A 56 -15.50 -11.95 3.69
N TRP A 57 -15.41 -10.62 3.81
CA TRP A 57 -14.73 -9.78 2.84
C TRP A 57 -13.20 -9.87 2.95
N GLN A 58 -12.61 -9.89 4.15
CA GLN A 58 -11.17 -10.13 4.32
C GLN A 58 -10.75 -11.47 3.72
N ASP A 59 -11.56 -12.52 3.85
CA ASP A 59 -11.29 -13.84 3.25
C ASP A 59 -11.20 -13.82 1.72
N LYS A 60 -11.80 -12.81 1.07
CA LYS A 60 -11.82 -12.67 -0.39
C LYS A 60 -10.48 -12.23 -0.97
N ARG A 61 -9.71 -11.40 -0.25
CA ARG A 61 -8.38 -10.86 -0.56
C ARG A 61 -8.17 -10.11 -1.88
N PHE A 62 -8.88 -10.43 -2.96
CA PHE A 62 -8.62 -9.92 -4.29
C PHE A 62 -9.93 -9.58 -5.01
N GLY A 63 -10.05 -8.33 -5.44
CA GLY A 63 -11.21 -7.80 -6.15
C GLY A 63 -10.84 -7.02 -7.41
N MET A 64 -11.82 -6.87 -8.30
CA MET A 64 -11.71 -6.04 -9.50
C MET A 64 -12.23 -4.64 -9.21
N PHE A 65 -11.49 -3.61 -9.60
CA PHE A 65 -12.03 -2.26 -9.74
C PHE A 65 -12.27 -1.97 -11.21
N ILE A 66 -13.32 -1.21 -11.54
CA ILE A 66 -13.59 -0.77 -12.90
C ILE A 66 -13.86 0.73 -12.89
N HIS A 67 -13.01 1.49 -13.57
CA HIS A 67 -13.24 2.90 -13.88
C HIS A 67 -13.63 3.04 -15.35
N TRP A 68 -14.89 3.41 -15.59
CA TRP A 68 -15.43 3.50 -16.94
C TRP A 68 -16.52 4.56 -17.07
N GLY A 69 -16.62 5.14 -18.25
CA GLY A 69 -17.62 6.16 -18.58
C GLY A 69 -17.34 6.81 -19.94
N PRO A 70 -18.12 7.83 -20.33
CA PRO A 70 -17.99 8.51 -21.62
C PRO A 70 -16.58 9.02 -21.94
N VAL A 71 -15.79 9.36 -20.92
CA VAL A 71 -14.39 9.78 -21.05
C VAL A 71 -13.50 8.77 -21.78
N ALA A 72 -13.87 7.48 -21.78
CA ALA A 72 -13.13 6.46 -22.52
C ALA A 72 -12.94 6.88 -23.98
N LEU A 73 -13.93 7.55 -24.60
CA LEU A 73 -13.87 8.09 -25.96
C LEU A 73 -12.66 9.02 -26.22
N LYS A 74 -12.09 9.60 -25.16
CA LYS A 74 -10.91 10.47 -25.20
C LYS A 74 -9.62 9.79 -24.77
N GLY A 75 -9.69 8.66 -24.07
CA GLY A 75 -8.51 7.96 -23.59
C GLY A 75 -7.74 8.71 -22.50
N THR A 76 -8.43 9.54 -21.71
CA THR A 76 -7.89 10.40 -20.64
C THR A 76 -8.50 10.05 -19.28
N GLU A 77 -7.95 10.58 -18.20
CA GLU A 77 -8.38 10.23 -16.84
C GLU A 77 -9.85 10.61 -16.55
N ILE A 78 -10.59 9.71 -15.90
CA ILE A 78 -12.01 9.91 -15.56
C ILE A 78 -12.17 11.00 -14.50
N GLY A 79 -13.14 11.90 -14.69
CA GLY A 79 -13.29 13.15 -13.94
C GLY A 79 -12.14 14.16 -14.10
N TRP A 80 -10.91 13.76 -13.82
CA TRP A 80 -9.76 14.65 -13.63
C TRP A 80 -9.29 15.34 -14.91
N SER A 81 -9.56 14.77 -16.08
CA SER A 81 -9.22 15.39 -17.36
C SER A 81 -10.16 16.52 -17.77
N ARG A 82 -11.35 16.62 -17.13
CA ARG A 82 -12.37 17.63 -17.38
C ARG A 82 -11.85 19.05 -17.10
N GLY A 83 -11.85 19.90 -18.12
CA GLY A 83 -11.34 21.26 -18.06
C GLY A 83 -9.80 21.37 -17.99
N LYS A 84 -9.07 20.24 -18.08
CA LYS A 84 -7.60 20.21 -18.10
C LYS A 84 -7.06 19.70 -19.42
N GLU A 85 -7.33 18.43 -19.75
CA GLU A 85 -6.91 17.81 -21.01
C GLU A 85 -8.05 17.83 -22.04
N VAL A 86 -9.29 17.75 -21.57
CA VAL A 86 -10.50 17.85 -22.39
C VAL A 86 -11.27 19.09 -21.94
N PRO A 87 -11.61 20.03 -22.83
CA PRO A 87 -12.45 21.19 -22.48
C PRO A 87 -13.73 20.76 -21.77
N ALA A 88 -14.13 21.45 -20.69
CA ALA A 88 -15.26 21.03 -19.87
C ALA A 88 -16.58 20.89 -20.66
N GLU A 89 -16.86 21.84 -21.56
CA GLU A 89 -18.05 21.81 -22.43
C GLU A 89 -18.04 20.60 -23.39
N GLU A 90 -16.86 20.15 -23.82
CA GLU A 90 -16.71 18.96 -24.66
C GLU A 90 -16.87 17.69 -23.83
N TYR A 91 -16.22 17.64 -22.65
CA TYR A 91 -16.29 16.53 -21.72
C TYR A 91 -17.73 16.21 -21.34
N ASP A 92 -18.50 17.23 -20.97
CA ASP A 92 -19.89 17.11 -20.51
C ASP A 92 -20.86 16.67 -21.62
N GLN A 93 -20.39 16.60 -22.88
CA GLN A 93 -21.16 16.15 -24.02
C GLN A 93 -20.73 14.79 -24.58
N LEU A 94 -19.67 14.17 -24.04
CA LEU A 94 -19.17 12.88 -24.51
C LEU A 94 -20.25 11.78 -24.47
N TYR A 95 -21.14 11.84 -23.48
CA TYR A 95 -22.23 10.87 -23.32
C TYR A 95 -23.15 10.78 -24.56
N LYS A 96 -23.29 11.87 -25.33
CA LYS A 96 -24.11 11.89 -26.56
C LYS A 96 -23.55 10.99 -27.67
N GLN A 97 -22.27 10.65 -27.59
CA GLN A 97 -21.56 9.78 -28.53
C GLN A 97 -21.24 8.41 -27.92
N PHE A 98 -21.48 8.23 -26.62
CA PHE A 98 -21.12 7.01 -25.90
C PHE A 98 -22.04 5.85 -26.27
N ASN A 99 -21.53 4.93 -27.08
CA ASN A 99 -22.27 3.78 -27.57
C ASN A 99 -21.40 2.50 -27.58
N PRO A 100 -21.11 1.90 -26.42
CA PRO A 100 -20.28 0.71 -26.30
C PRO A 100 -20.99 -0.54 -26.82
N THR A 101 -20.98 -0.76 -28.14
CA THR A 101 -21.71 -1.85 -28.79
C THR A 101 -21.22 -3.24 -28.42
N GLU A 102 -19.99 -3.36 -27.91
CA GLU A 102 -19.35 -4.61 -27.50
C GLU A 102 -19.40 -4.82 -25.97
N PHE A 103 -20.15 -3.99 -25.23
CA PHE A 103 -20.33 -4.19 -23.79
C PHE A 103 -21.08 -5.49 -23.48
N ASP A 104 -20.43 -6.34 -22.70
CA ASP A 104 -20.96 -7.60 -22.17
C ASP A 104 -20.57 -7.73 -20.68
N ALA A 105 -21.56 -7.54 -19.80
CA ALA A 105 -21.41 -7.69 -18.37
C ALA A 105 -20.99 -9.10 -17.93
N ALA A 106 -21.47 -10.14 -18.64
CA ALA A 106 -21.09 -11.52 -18.35
C ALA A 106 -19.63 -11.78 -18.72
N ALA A 107 -19.14 -11.17 -19.80
CA ALA A 107 -17.72 -11.23 -20.14
C ALA A 107 -16.84 -10.61 -19.03
N TRP A 108 -17.21 -9.42 -18.52
CA TRP A 108 -16.47 -8.77 -17.44
C TRP A 108 -16.44 -9.62 -16.16
N ALA A 109 -17.59 -10.16 -15.73
CA ALA A 109 -17.68 -11.03 -14.55
C ALA A 109 -16.86 -12.31 -14.71
N LYS A 110 -16.85 -12.91 -15.93
CA LYS A 110 -16.02 -14.08 -16.24
C LYS A 110 -14.52 -13.77 -16.21
N ILE A 111 -14.10 -12.60 -16.70
CA ILE A 111 -12.71 -12.14 -16.61
C ILE A 111 -12.30 -12.02 -15.15
N ALA A 112 -13.11 -11.37 -14.30
CA ALA A 112 -12.83 -11.27 -12.87
C ALA A 112 -12.70 -12.64 -12.20
N LYS A 113 -13.61 -13.57 -12.50
CA LYS A 113 -13.57 -14.94 -11.99
C LYS A 113 -12.33 -15.71 -12.46
N ALA A 114 -11.98 -15.62 -13.75
CA ALA A 114 -10.81 -16.26 -14.32
C ALA A 114 -9.52 -15.73 -13.67
N ALA A 115 -9.48 -14.44 -13.34
CA ALA A 115 -8.38 -13.80 -12.61
C ALA A 115 -8.29 -14.24 -11.12
N GLY A 116 -9.27 -15.00 -10.62
CA GLY A 116 -9.36 -15.42 -9.22
C GLY A 116 -10.03 -14.39 -8.29
N MET A 117 -10.45 -13.24 -8.79
CA MET A 117 -11.11 -12.20 -7.98
C MET A 117 -12.45 -12.70 -7.42
N LYS A 118 -12.84 -12.18 -6.25
CA LYS A 118 -14.05 -12.64 -5.51
C LYS A 118 -15.12 -11.55 -5.34
N TYR A 119 -14.78 -10.31 -5.68
CA TYR A 119 -15.68 -9.17 -5.66
C TYR A 119 -15.28 -8.18 -6.76
N LEU A 120 -16.23 -7.33 -7.15
CA LEU A 120 -16.05 -6.33 -8.20
C LEU A 120 -16.68 -5.02 -7.76
N VAL A 121 -15.91 -3.93 -7.81
CA VAL A 121 -16.35 -2.55 -7.55
C VAL A 121 -16.42 -1.80 -8.87
N LEU A 122 -17.61 -1.30 -9.23
CA LEU A 122 -17.81 -0.47 -10.43
C LEU A 122 -17.96 0.99 -10.04
N THR A 123 -17.29 1.91 -10.74
CA THR A 123 -17.59 3.36 -10.68
C THR A 123 -19.00 3.63 -11.21
N THR A 124 -20.03 3.50 -10.36
CA THR A 124 -21.41 3.74 -10.79
C THR A 124 -21.59 5.22 -11.14
N LYS A 125 -20.96 6.10 -10.35
CA LYS A 125 -20.80 7.54 -10.61
C LYS A 125 -19.41 7.99 -10.17
N HIS A 126 -18.65 8.62 -11.08
CA HIS A 126 -17.36 9.25 -10.77
C HIS A 126 -17.51 10.77 -10.54
N HIS A 127 -16.42 11.48 -10.26
CA HIS A 127 -16.43 12.92 -9.94
C HIS A 127 -17.04 13.83 -11.02
N ASP A 128 -17.10 13.39 -12.27
CA ASP A 128 -17.78 14.09 -13.35
C ASP A 128 -19.32 14.02 -13.29
N GLY A 129 -19.88 13.22 -12.38
CA GLY A 129 -21.31 13.12 -12.12
C GLY A 129 -22.08 12.17 -13.03
N PHE A 130 -21.44 11.58 -14.06
CA PHE A 130 -22.17 10.70 -14.97
C PHE A 130 -22.56 9.38 -14.32
N CYS A 131 -23.85 9.05 -14.31
CA CYS A 131 -24.36 7.81 -13.73
C CYS A 131 -24.42 6.69 -14.79
N LEU A 132 -23.79 5.55 -14.51
CA LEU A 132 -23.82 4.36 -15.38
C LEU A 132 -25.11 3.53 -15.29
N TRP A 133 -26.09 3.98 -14.51
CA TRP A 133 -27.42 3.40 -14.40
C TRP A 133 -28.48 4.46 -14.72
N PRO A 134 -29.72 4.09 -15.08
CA PRO A 134 -30.80 5.03 -15.37
C PRO A 134 -31.38 5.66 -14.08
N SER A 135 -30.56 6.44 -13.37
CA SER A 135 -30.91 7.15 -12.13
C SER A 135 -32.20 7.96 -12.28
N LYS A 136 -33.09 7.87 -11.29
CA LYS A 136 -34.34 8.66 -11.23
C LYS A 136 -34.12 10.13 -10.86
N TYR A 137 -32.91 10.48 -10.40
CA TYR A 137 -32.62 11.75 -9.73
C TYR A 137 -31.77 12.73 -10.55
N ASP A 138 -31.18 12.29 -11.66
CA ASP A 138 -30.32 13.13 -12.51
C ASP A 138 -30.50 12.70 -13.98
N ASP A 139 -30.57 13.66 -14.91
CA ASP A 139 -30.66 13.40 -16.35
C ASP A 139 -29.30 13.06 -16.99
N TYR A 140 -28.20 13.29 -16.26
CA TYR A 140 -26.85 12.99 -16.69
C TYR A 140 -26.46 11.53 -16.46
N ASN A 141 -27.14 10.64 -17.17
CA ASN A 141 -26.98 9.22 -16.96
C ASN A 141 -27.03 8.40 -18.26
N ILE A 142 -26.80 7.10 -18.13
CA ILE A 142 -26.70 6.16 -19.26
C ILE A 142 -27.93 6.16 -20.19
N SER A 143 -29.13 6.50 -19.69
CA SER A 143 -30.35 6.59 -20.49
C SER A 143 -30.35 7.74 -21.51
N ALA A 144 -29.53 8.77 -21.28
CA ALA A 144 -29.34 9.91 -22.17
C ALA A 144 -28.32 9.65 -23.29
N THR A 145 -27.72 8.46 -23.33
CA THR A 145 -26.76 8.05 -24.36
C THR A 145 -27.46 7.31 -25.52
N PRO A 146 -26.79 7.10 -26.67
CA PRO A 146 -27.25 6.14 -27.67
C PRO A 146 -27.37 4.70 -27.13
N PHE A 147 -26.59 4.33 -26.11
CA PHE A 147 -26.49 2.98 -25.57
C PHE A 147 -27.68 2.55 -24.71
N LYS A 148 -28.12 3.42 -23.80
CA LYS A 148 -29.32 3.31 -22.93
C LYS A 148 -29.41 2.11 -21.98
N ARG A 149 -28.56 1.09 -22.10
CA ARG A 149 -28.54 -0.11 -21.27
C ARG A 149 -28.09 0.21 -19.84
N ASP A 150 -28.68 -0.45 -18.87
CA ASP A 150 -28.35 -0.32 -17.44
C ASP A 150 -27.10 -1.16 -17.12
N VAL A 151 -25.92 -0.51 -17.15
CA VAL A 151 -24.63 -1.17 -16.92
C VAL A 151 -24.55 -1.75 -15.51
N VAL A 152 -25.06 -1.01 -14.51
CA VAL A 152 -25.01 -1.42 -13.09
C VAL A 152 -25.88 -2.66 -12.88
N GLY A 153 -27.11 -2.65 -13.40
CA GLY A 153 -28.04 -3.78 -13.30
C GLY A 153 -27.53 -5.03 -14.00
N GLU A 154 -27.02 -4.89 -15.23
CA GLU A 154 -26.44 -6.00 -15.99
C GLU A 154 -25.22 -6.60 -15.29
N LEU A 155 -24.32 -5.77 -14.76
CA LEU A 155 -23.11 -6.24 -14.07
C LEU A 155 -23.40 -6.86 -12.70
N ALA A 156 -24.35 -6.31 -11.94
CA ALA A 156 -24.81 -6.92 -10.69
C ALA A 156 -25.39 -8.31 -10.93
N ALA A 157 -26.19 -8.50 -11.98
CA ALA A 157 -26.75 -9.79 -12.35
C ALA A 157 -25.68 -10.79 -12.83
N ALA A 158 -24.73 -10.34 -13.65
CA ALA A 158 -23.60 -11.16 -14.09
C ALA A 158 -22.72 -11.61 -12.93
N CYS A 159 -22.40 -10.70 -11.99
CA CYS A 159 -21.64 -11.01 -10.79
C CYS A 159 -22.33 -12.09 -9.94
N ARG A 160 -23.64 -11.96 -9.69
CA ARG A 160 -24.43 -12.99 -9.00
C ARG A 160 -24.36 -14.35 -9.67
N THR A 161 -24.42 -14.38 -11.00
CA THR A 161 -24.34 -15.62 -11.80
C THR A 161 -22.97 -16.28 -11.67
N GLU A 162 -21.90 -15.49 -11.68
CA GLU A 162 -20.52 -16.01 -11.65
C GLU A 162 -20.00 -16.29 -10.23
N GLY A 163 -20.74 -15.90 -9.18
CA GLY A 163 -20.33 -16.02 -7.79
C GLY A 163 -19.35 -14.93 -7.35
N ILE A 164 -19.37 -13.79 -8.02
CA ILE A 164 -18.61 -12.58 -7.68
C ILE A 164 -19.52 -11.67 -6.87
N GLN A 165 -19.03 -11.14 -5.74
CA GLN A 165 -19.81 -10.17 -4.98
C GLN A 165 -19.78 -8.81 -5.70
N PHE A 166 -20.95 -8.29 -6.03
CA PHE A 166 -21.07 -6.97 -6.65
C PHE A 166 -20.97 -5.87 -5.59
N CYS A 167 -20.19 -4.85 -5.89
CA CYS A 167 -19.94 -3.67 -5.07
C CYS A 167 -20.05 -2.41 -5.93
N ALA A 168 -20.39 -1.29 -5.32
CA ALA A 168 -20.53 -0.01 -6.00
C ALA A 168 -19.48 0.98 -5.49
N TYR A 169 -18.91 1.77 -6.40
CA TYR A 169 -18.20 2.99 -6.08
C TYR A 169 -19.14 4.18 -6.31
N TYR A 170 -19.08 5.17 -5.42
CA TYR A 170 -19.84 6.39 -5.54
C TYR A 170 -19.00 7.62 -5.16
N SER A 171 -18.88 8.57 -6.09
CA SER A 171 -18.20 9.84 -5.85
C SER A 171 -19.04 10.80 -5.00
N LEU A 172 -18.46 11.33 -3.92
CA LEU A 172 -19.08 12.39 -3.12
C LEU A 172 -19.08 13.74 -3.86
N PRO A 173 -17.97 14.16 -4.53
CA PRO A 173 -17.99 15.30 -5.43
C PRO A 173 -18.79 15.05 -6.70
N ASP A 174 -19.33 16.13 -7.25
CA ASP A 174 -19.95 16.16 -8.57
C ASP A 174 -19.59 17.48 -9.27
N TRP A 175 -18.52 17.47 -10.05
CA TRP A 175 -17.95 18.68 -10.66
C TRP A 175 -18.75 19.22 -11.84
N ARG A 176 -19.79 18.49 -12.29
CA ARG A 176 -20.76 18.98 -13.29
C ARG A 176 -22.03 19.50 -12.60
N GLY A 177 -22.41 18.93 -11.46
CA GLY A 177 -23.56 19.33 -10.67
C GLY A 177 -23.49 20.78 -10.19
N ILE A 178 -24.59 21.52 -10.37
CA ILE A 178 -24.69 22.93 -9.93
C ILE A 178 -24.79 23.07 -8.41
N ASP A 179 -25.28 22.06 -7.71
CA ASP A 179 -25.46 22.10 -6.26
C ASP A 179 -24.15 21.91 -5.52
N TYR A 180 -23.22 21.18 -6.12
CA TYR A 180 -21.94 20.93 -5.51
C TYR A 180 -21.07 22.19 -5.57
N PRO A 181 -20.40 22.60 -4.47
CA PRO A 181 -19.71 23.90 -4.44
C PRO A 181 -18.52 24.05 -5.39
N LEU A 182 -17.93 22.95 -5.86
CA LEU A 182 -16.78 22.96 -6.77
C LEU A 182 -17.20 22.43 -8.16
N ALA A 183 -16.86 23.16 -9.22
CA ALA A 183 -17.25 22.85 -10.59
C ALA A 183 -16.07 22.42 -11.48
N SER A 184 -14.92 22.09 -10.87
CA SER A 184 -13.74 21.60 -11.60
C SER A 184 -12.85 20.71 -10.74
N PRO A 185 -12.05 19.82 -11.36
CA PRO A 185 -11.06 19.02 -10.65
C PRO A 185 -10.07 19.90 -9.87
N GLY A 186 -9.98 19.68 -8.55
CA GLY A 186 -9.12 20.46 -7.67
C GLY A 186 -9.68 21.84 -7.27
N GLY A 187 -10.94 22.13 -7.59
CA GLY A 187 -11.67 23.27 -7.01
C GLY A 187 -11.28 24.66 -7.52
N SER A 188 -10.67 24.75 -8.70
CA SER A 188 -10.29 26.03 -9.33
C SER A 188 -11.50 26.85 -9.81
N VAL A 189 -12.63 26.18 -10.07
CA VAL A 189 -13.89 26.78 -10.48
C VAL A 189 -14.92 26.48 -9.40
N LYS A 190 -15.67 27.51 -8.99
CA LYS A 190 -16.78 27.38 -8.02
C LYS A 190 -18.10 27.29 -8.78
N SER A 191 -19.07 26.56 -8.22
CA SER A 191 -20.44 26.64 -8.73
C SER A 191 -21.01 28.06 -8.54
N ALA A 192 -21.84 28.49 -9.48
CA ALA A 192 -22.53 29.77 -9.42
C ALA A 192 -23.69 29.78 -8.40
N ILE A 193 -24.27 28.62 -8.10
CA ILE A 193 -25.48 28.48 -7.26
C ILE A 193 -25.39 27.22 -6.37
N PRO A 194 -24.36 27.12 -5.50
CA PRO A 194 -24.15 25.93 -4.69
C PRO A 194 -25.26 25.72 -3.64
N ASP A 195 -25.68 24.47 -3.46
CA ASP A 195 -26.63 24.00 -2.45
C ASP A 195 -26.18 22.62 -1.93
N MET A 196 -25.23 22.64 -1.00
CA MET A 196 -24.66 21.41 -0.44
C MET A 196 -25.71 20.52 0.26
N PRO A 197 -26.71 21.05 1.02
CA PRO A 197 -27.79 20.23 1.56
C PRO A 197 -28.60 19.49 0.48
N ARG A 198 -28.93 20.15 -0.65
CA ARG A 198 -29.62 19.49 -1.77
C ARG A 198 -28.74 18.40 -2.40
N HIS A 199 -27.45 18.69 -2.59
CA HIS A 199 -26.48 17.70 -3.06
C HIS A 199 -26.36 16.50 -2.13
N TYR A 200 -26.30 16.73 -0.81
CA TYR A 200 -26.24 15.67 0.18
C TYR A 200 -27.48 14.77 0.15
N GLN A 201 -28.67 15.36 -0.05
CA GLN A 201 -29.89 14.58 -0.24
C GLN A 201 -29.83 13.76 -1.53
N LEU A 202 -29.32 14.32 -2.64
CA LEU A 202 -29.09 13.57 -3.88
C LEU A 202 -28.17 12.36 -3.66
N ILE A 203 -27.08 12.51 -2.89
CA ILE A 203 -26.20 11.39 -2.51
C ILE A 203 -26.98 10.30 -1.78
N LYS A 204 -27.78 10.67 -0.77
CA LYS A 204 -28.59 9.71 -0.01
C LYS A 204 -29.63 9.00 -0.86
N ASP A 205 -30.23 9.72 -1.81
CA ASP A 205 -31.26 9.19 -2.70
C ASP A 205 -30.64 8.21 -3.73
N GLN A 206 -29.54 8.59 -4.38
CA GLN A 206 -28.83 7.75 -5.35
C GLN A 206 -28.17 6.52 -4.70
N THR A 207 -27.56 6.66 -3.52
CA THR A 207 -26.97 5.52 -2.81
C THR A 207 -28.03 4.55 -2.29
N LYS A 208 -29.19 5.05 -1.85
CA LYS A 208 -30.34 4.20 -1.53
C LYS A 208 -30.88 3.50 -2.78
N GLU A 209 -31.01 4.20 -3.89
CA GLU A 209 -31.43 3.62 -5.18
C GLU A 209 -30.51 2.46 -5.58
N LEU A 210 -29.19 2.64 -5.45
CA LEU A 210 -28.22 1.59 -5.75
C LEU A 210 -28.40 0.33 -4.87
N ILE A 211 -28.72 0.52 -3.58
CA ILE A 211 -28.96 -0.58 -2.65
C ILE A 211 -30.29 -1.27 -2.97
N ASP A 212 -31.38 -0.51 -3.14
CA ASP A 212 -32.72 -1.03 -3.38
C ASP A 212 -32.81 -1.80 -4.71
N ASP A 213 -32.27 -1.23 -5.78
CA ASP A 213 -32.49 -1.73 -7.14
C ASP A 213 -31.45 -2.79 -7.56
N TYR A 214 -30.24 -2.76 -6.98
CA TYR A 214 -29.14 -3.65 -7.39
C TYR A 214 -28.55 -4.52 -6.29
N GLY A 215 -28.93 -4.27 -5.03
CA GLY A 215 -28.41 -4.97 -3.87
C GLY A 215 -28.90 -6.42 -3.71
N PRO A 216 -28.50 -7.07 -2.59
CA PRO A 216 -27.62 -6.54 -1.56
C PRO A 216 -26.21 -6.28 -2.11
N LEU A 217 -25.63 -5.13 -1.78
CA LEU A 217 -24.27 -4.76 -2.20
C LEU A 217 -23.25 -5.34 -1.22
N GLY A 218 -22.06 -5.70 -1.70
CA GLY A 218 -20.96 -6.08 -0.82
C GLY A 218 -20.32 -4.88 -0.14
N VAL A 219 -19.80 -3.98 -0.96
CA VAL A 219 -19.12 -2.75 -0.53
C VAL A 219 -19.77 -1.56 -1.23
N MET A 220 -19.93 -0.46 -0.50
CA MET A 220 -20.11 0.89 -1.06
C MET A 220 -18.82 1.67 -0.84
N TRP A 221 -18.07 1.90 -1.91
CA TRP A 221 -16.77 2.54 -1.92
C TRP A 221 -16.93 4.04 -2.23
N PHE A 222 -16.68 4.90 -1.26
CA PHE A 222 -16.80 6.36 -1.42
C PHE A 222 -15.47 7.01 -1.75
N ASP A 223 -15.54 8.14 -2.44
CA ASP A 223 -14.37 8.94 -2.79
C ASP A 223 -14.62 10.44 -2.73
N GLY A 224 -13.53 11.20 -2.65
CA GLY A 224 -13.57 12.67 -2.65
C GLY A 224 -13.75 13.31 -1.28
N ASP A 225 -13.52 12.56 -0.20
CA ASP A 225 -13.57 13.05 1.17
C ASP A 225 -12.62 14.23 1.42
N TRP A 226 -11.55 14.35 0.62
CA TRP A 226 -10.58 15.44 0.74
C TRP A 226 -11.16 16.82 0.43
N GLU A 227 -12.25 16.93 -0.33
CA GLU A 227 -12.78 18.23 -0.75
C GLU A 227 -13.43 18.98 0.42
N GLU A 228 -13.08 20.26 0.57
CA GLU A 228 -13.51 21.11 1.69
C GLU A 228 -15.03 21.12 1.95
N PRO A 229 -15.92 21.10 0.94
CA PRO A 229 -17.37 21.03 1.17
C PRO A 229 -17.86 19.77 1.92
N TRP A 230 -17.09 18.68 1.86
CA TRP A 230 -17.41 17.46 2.59
C TRP A 230 -16.93 17.55 4.03
N THR A 231 -17.83 17.32 4.98
CA THR A 231 -17.58 17.48 6.41
C THR A 231 -17.74 16.16 7.16
N LEU A 232 -17.23 16.08 8.39
CA LEU A 232 -17.45 14.94 9.28
C LEU A 232 -18.94 14.65 9.52
N GLU A 233 -19.78 15.67 9.59
CA GLU A 233 -21.21 15.52 9.85
C GLU A 233 -21.93 14.85 8.67
N TYR A 234 -21.64 15.30 7.44
CA TYR A 234 -22.16 14.65 6.24
C TYR A 234 -21.65 13.22 6.10
N GLY A 235 -20.35 13.01 6.35
CA GLY A 235 -19.73 11.69 6.23
C GLY A 235 -20.27 10.65 7.20
N ASN A 236 -20.29 10.99 8.50
CA ASN A 236 -20.82 10.09 9.52
C ASN A 236 -22.34 9.90 9.38
N GLY A 237 -23.06 10.98 9.05
CA GLY A 237 -24.50 10.90 8.81
C GLY A 237 -24.86 10.02 7.61
N LEU A 238 -24.03 10.00 6.56
CA LEU A 238 -24.22 9.11 5.40
C LEU A 238 -23.93 7.66 5.78
N TYR A 239 -22.85 7.41 6.53
CA TYR A 239 -22.54 6.08 7.05
C TYR A 239 -23.71 5.51 7.86
N ASP A 240 -24.19 6.24 8.87
CA ASP A 240 -25.31 5.80 9.73
C ASP A 240 -26.58 5.54 8.92
N TYR A 241 -26.89 6.42 7.96
CA TYR A 241 -28.04 6.27 7.07
C TYR A 241 -27.97 4.98 6.25
N LEU A 242 -26.80 4.65 5.68
CA LEU A 242 -26.63 3.47 4.83
C LEU A 242 -26.61 2.19 5.66
N LYS A 243 -26.00 2.20 6.85
CA LYS A 243 -26.02 1.06 7.78
C LYS A 243 -27.43 0.79 8.30
N ALA A 244 -28.28 1.80 8.44
CA ALA A 244 -29.69 1.62 8.76
C ALA A 244 -30.49 0.95 7.62
N ILE A 245 -30.07 1.13 6.36
CA ILE A 245 -30.72 0.52 5.18
C ILE A 245 -30.23 -0.91 4.96
N GLN A 246 -28.92 -1.12 4.99
CA GLN A 246 -28.29 -2.43 4.82
C GLN A 246 -27.20 -2.62 5.90
N PRO A 247 -27.53 -3.23 7.06
CA PRO A 247 -26.59 -3.37 8.19
C PRO A 247 -25.27 -4.05 7.85
N ASP A 248 -25.30 -5.04 6.96
CA ASP A 248 -24.12 -5.81 6.52
C ASP A 248 -23.35 -5.12 5.37
N LEU A 249 -23.75 -3.92 4.94
CA LEU A 249 -22.99 -3.15 3.95
C LEU A 249 -21.63 -2.74 4.52
N ILE A 250 -20.58 -3.01 3.74
CA ILE A 250 -19.21 -2.59 4.04
C ILE A 250 -18.96 -1.23 3.39
N ILE A 251 -18.44 -0.28 4.15
CA ILE A 251 -18.21 1.10 3.72
C ILE A 251 -16.77 1.49 4.03
N ASN A 252 -16.04 2.06 3.08
CA ASN A 252 -14.68 2.52 3.32
C ASN A 252 -14.61 3.79 4.18
N ASN A 253 -13.46 4.04 4.80
CA ASN A 253 -13.21 5.23 5.63
C ASN A 253 -13.42 6.57 4.90
N ARG A 254 -13.35 6.60 3.56
CA ARG A 254 -13.59 7.79 2.75
C ARG A 254 -15.05 8.20 2.64
N VAL A 255 -15.99 7.47 3.24
CA VAL A 255 -17.33 8.03 3.46
C VAL A 255 -17.25 9.28 4.35
N SER A 256 -16.30 9.30 5.29
CA SER A 256 -16.09 10.39 6.23
C SER A 256 -14.80 11.17 5.97
N LYS A 257 -14.69 12.34 6.58
CA LYS A 257 -13.58 13.27 6.38
C LYS A 257 -12.32 12.71 7.05
N THR A 258 -11.41 12.14 6.26
CA THR A 258 -10.17 11.54 6.79
C THR A 258 -9.03 12.55 6.91
N ARG A 259 -9.02 13.58 6.05
CA ARG A 259 -7.97 14.63 6.02
C ARG A 259 -8.28 15.80 6.95
N ILE A 260 -8.36 15.54 8.26
CA ILE A 260 -8.52 16.54 9.32
C ILE A 260 -7.25 16.67 10.17
N SER A 261 -6.99 17.85 10.72
CA SER A 261 -5.83 18.03 11.61
C SER A 261 -6.05 17.29 12.94
N PRO A 262 -4.99 16.86 13.65
CA PRO A 262 -5.11 16.25 14.97
C PRO A 262 -5.85 17.14 15.98
N GLU A 263 -5.66 18.45 15.90
CA GLU A 263 -6.33 19.44 16.74
C GLU A 263 -7.83 19.52 16.44
N GLU A 264 -8.20 19.52 15.16
CA GLU A 264 -9.62 19.49 14.74
C GLU A 264 -10.30 18.19 15.18
N LYS A 265 -9.62 17.05 14.99
CA LYS A 265 -10.09 15.74 15.44
C LYS A 265 -10.34 15.71 16.95
N ALA A 266 -9.38 16.21 17.74
CA ALA A 266 -9.48 16.24 19.19
C ALA A 266 -10.57 17.23 19.68
N ALA A 267 -10.66 18.42 19.07
CA ALA A 267 -11.60 19.46 19.47
C ALA A 267 -13.07 19.06 19.23
N ARG A 268 -13.34 18.26 18.20
CA ARG A 268 -14.71 17.87 17.85
C ARG A 268 -15.17 16.62 18.59
N GLY A 269 -14.26 15.81 19.14
CA GLY A 269 -14.59 14.57 19.86
C GLY A 269 -15.37 13.56 19.02
N LEU A 270 -15.32 13.69 17.68
CA LEU A 270 -16.07 12.86 16.73
C LEU A 270 -15.20 11.74 16.19
N HIS A 271 -15.78 10.56 16.06
CA HIS A 271 -15.19 9.42 15.36
C HIS A 271 -15.20 9.67 13.84
N ILE A 272 -14.23 9.10 13.11
CA ILE A 272 -14.26 9.06 11.65
C ILE A 272 -14.94 7.74 11.28
N ALA A 273 -16.09 7.81 10.60
CA ALA A 273 -16.83 6.61 10.21
C ALA A 273 -16.16 5.84 9.05
N GLY A 274 -16.49 4.55 8.95
CA GLY A 274 -16.01 3.62 7.93
C GLY A 274 -15.46 2.33 8.55
N ASP A 275 -15.60 1.24 7.81
CA ASP A 275 -15.30 -0.12 8.30
C ASP A 275 -13.86 -0.57 7.98
N TYR A 276 -13.18 0.11 7.05
CA TYR A 276 -11.82 -0.24 6.62
C TYR A 276 -11.05 0.95 6.01
N ASP A 277 -9.71 0.89 6.08
CA ASP A 277 -8.80 1.91 5.54
C ASP A 277 -8.45 1.72 4.06
N THR A 278 -8.12 2.81 3.36
CA THR A 278 -7.89 2.82 1.90
C THR A 278 -6.53 3.41 1.47
N PRO A 279 -5.42 2.67 1.64
CA PRO A 279 -4.12 3.02 1.05
C PRO A 279 -4.17 2.94 -0.49
N GLU A 280 -4.63 4.01 -1.13
CA GLU A 280 -4.72 4.12 -2.59
C GLU A 280 -3.33 4.30 -3.23
N GLN A 281 -3.09 3.59 -4.35
CA GLN A 281 -1.86 3.61 -5.14
C GLN A 281 -0.57 3.25 -4.37
N ARG A 282 -0.71 2.70 -3.15
CA ARG A 282 0.38 2.18 -2.33
C ARG A 282 -0.07 0.94 -1.55
N ILE A 283 0.86 0.05 -1.23
CA ILE A 283 0.55 -1.11 -0.39
C ILE A 283 0.44 -0.63 1.07
N GLY A 284 -0.63 -1.02 1.75
CA GLY A 284 -0.81 -0.76 3.18
C GLY A 284 0.27 -1.41 4.06
N GLY A 285 0.40 -0.93 5.29
CA GLY A 285 1.25 -1.56 6.30
C GLY A 285 0.64 -2.86 6.83
N PHE A 286 1.42 -3.62 7.60
CA PHE A 286 0.89 -4.76 8.32
C PHE A 286 -0.05 -4.29 9.44
N ASP A 287 -1.31 -4.74 9.42
CA ASP A 287 -2.29 -4.49 10.47
C ASP A 287 -3.34 -5.61 10.50
N ARG A 288 -3.45 -6.32 11.63
CA ARG A 288 -4.45 -7.39 11.83
C ARG A 288 -5.72 -6.90 12.52
N ASP A 289 -5.68 -5.71 13.10
CA ASP A 289 -6.71 -5.17 13.97
C ASP A 289 -7.62 -4.21 13.18
N MET A 290 -7.04 -3.43 12.26
CA MET A 290 -7.77 -2.56 11.34
C MET A 290 -7.84 -3.17 9.94
N PRO A 291 -9.03 -3.55 9.44
CA PRO A 291 -9.20 -3.97 8.06
C PRO A 291 -8.80 -2.85 7.09
N TRP A 292 -8.18 -3.20 5.96
CA TRP A 292 -7.79 -2.23 4.94
C TRP A 292 -7.77 -2.84 3.54
N GLU A 293 -7.88 -1.98 2.53
CA GLU A 293 -7.87 -2.32 1.12
C GLU A 293 -6.94 -1.39 0.33
N THR A 294 -5.90 -1.95 -0.27
CA THR A 294 -5.13 -1.24 -1.28
C THR A 294 -5.88 -1.29 -2.61
N CYS A 295 -6.16 -0.13 -3.19
CA CYS A 295 -6.60 -0.01 -4.58
C CYS A 295 -5.46 0.47 -5.49
N MET A 296 -5.27 -0.20 -6.63
CA MET A 296 -4.21 0.12 -7.60
C MET A 296 -4.64 -0.09 -9.04
N THR A 297 -4.05 0.67 -9.95
CA THR A 297 -4.22 0.54 -11.40
C THR A 297 -3.39 -0.61 -11.97
N ILE A 298 -3.93 -1.35 -12.94
CA ILE A 298 -3.15 -2.32 -13.74
C ILE A 298 -2.21 -1.63 -14.72
N CYS A 299 -2.62 -0.47 -15.24
CA CYS A 299 -1.79 0.44 -16.02
C CYS A 299 -1.41 1.68 -15.19
N GLU A 300 -1.12 2.83 -15.77
CA GLU A 300 -0.79 4.04 -15.03
C GLU A 300 -2.04 4.84 -14.65
N GLN A 301 -3.05 4.86 -15.53
CA GLN A 301 -4.31 5.58 -15.36
C GLN A 301 -5.45 4.69 -14.80
N TRP A 302 -6.44 5.29 -14.14
CA TRP A 302 -7.65 4.58 -13.72
C TRP A 302 -8.57 4.25 -14.90
N ALA A 303 -8.96 5.27 -15.67
CA ALA A 303 -9.70 5.06 -16.90
C ALA A 303 -8.81 4.51 -18.03
N TRP A 304 -9.43 3.97 -19.07
CA TRP A 304 -8.68 3.51 -20.25
C TRP A 304 -7.89 4.64 -20.92
N LYS A 305 -6.64 4.35 -21.24
CA LYS A 305 -5.74 5.19 -22.06
C LYS A 305 -5.10 4.35 -23.15
N PRO A 306 -5.14 4.79 -24.43
CA PRO A 306 -4.48 4.08 -25.52
C PRO A 306 -2.98 3.94 -25.25
N ASN A 307 -2.45 2.72 -25.44
CA ASN A 307 -1.03 2.41 -25.26
C ASN A 307 -0.48 2.71 -23.85
N ASP A 308 -1.33 2.63 -22.83
CA ASP A 308 -0.87 2.83 -21.46
C ASP A 308 0.12 1.75 -21.01
N HIS A 309 1.02 2.12 -20.09
CA HIS A 309 2.06 1.22 -19.61
C HIS A 309 1.48 0.17 -18.66
N LEU A 310 1.48 -1.09 -19.10
CA LEU A 310 0.92 -2.21 -18.37
C LEU A 310 1.94 -2.76 -17.36
N LYS A 311 1.59 -2.76 -16.06
CA LYS A 311 2.45 -3.28 -14.99
C LYS A 311 2.78 -4.77 -15.20
N PRO A 312 4.06 -5.20 -15.21
CA PRO A 312 4.46 -6.59 -15.44
C PRO A 312 3.80 -7.59 -14.47
N LEU A 313 3.60 -8.84 -14.92
CA LEU A 313 2.99 -9.92 -14.11
C LEU A 313 3.62 -10.05 -12.72
N LYS A 314 4.96 -10.02 -12.65
CA LYS A 314 5.70 -10.08 -11.39
C LYS A 314 5.27 -8.97 -10.42
N GLN A 315 5.16 -7.73 -10.90
CA GLN A 315 4.72 -6.61 -10.08
C GLN A 315 3.27 -6.81 -9.60
N CYS A 316 2.36 -7.21 -10.48
CA CYS A 316 0.95 -7.43 -10.12
C CYS A 316 0.78 -8.48 -9.02
N LEU A 317 1.45 -9.63 -9.16
CA LEU A 317 1.36 -10.71 -8.18
C LEU A 317 2.10 -10.39 -6.88
N GLN A 318 3.26 -9.73 -6.94
CA GLN A 318 3.97 -9.33 -5.73
C GLN A 318 3.18 -8.27 -4.94
N SER A 319 2.48 -7.35 -5.61
CA SER A 319 1.56 -6.42 -4.94
C SER A 319 0.42 -7.15 -4.21
N LEU A 320 -0.21 -8.15 -4.85
CA LEU A 320 -1.24 -8.97 -4.21
C LEU A 320 -0.68 -9.74 -2.99
N ILE A 321 0.48 -10.36 -3.11
CA ILE A 321 1.10 -11.14 -2.04
C ILE A 321 1.48 -10.24 -0.85
N GLN A 322 2.11 -9.10 -1.11
CA GLN A 322 2.48 -8.13 -0.06
C GLN A 322 1.22 -7.59 0.64
N THR A 323 0.16 -7.32 -0.12
CA THR A 323 -1.13 -6.87 0.43
C THR A 323 -1.75 -7.94 1.33
N ALA A 324 -1.85 -9.18 0.86
CA ALA A 324 -2.38 -10.30 1.65
C ALA A 324 -1.53 -10.58 2.90
N GLY A 325 -0.20 -10.47 2.80
CA GLY A 325 0.70 -10.64 3.94
C GLY A 325 0.63 -9.52 4.96
N GLY A 326 0.24 -8.31 4.53
CA GLY A 326 -0.09 -7.19 5.40
C GLY A 326 -1.50 -7.29 6.02
N ASP A 327 -2.21 -8.38 5.72
CA ASP A 327 -3.57 -8.69 6.13
C ASP A 327 -4.68 -7.85 5.48
N GLY A 328 -4.34 -7.15 4.39
CA GLY A 328 -5.28 -6.35 3.61
C GLY A 328 -5.92 -7.08 2.43
N ASN A 329 -6.85 -6.38 1.79
CA ASN A 329 -7.42 -6.76 0.50
C ASN A 329 -6.81 -5.93 -0.63
N PHE A 330 -6.70 -6.52 -1.82
CA PHE A 330 -6.18 -5.89 -3.02
C PHE A 330 -7.30 -5.69 -4.05
N LEU A 331 -7.63 -4.43 -4.33
CA LEU A 331 -8.63 -4.02 -5.31
C LEU A 331 -7.92 -3.51 -6.57
N PHE A 332 -7.90 -4.32 -7.61
CA PHE A 332 -7.06 -4.08 -8.78
C PHE A 332 -7.88 -3.62 -9.99
N ASN A 333 -7.53 -2.44 -10.50
CA ASN A 333 -8.34 -1.72 -11.47
C ASN A 333 -8.03 -2.11 -12.92
N VAL A 334 -9.09 -2.23 -13.71
CA VAL A 334 -9.07 -2.22 -15.18
C VAL A 334 -9.78 -0.99 -15.72
N GLY A 335 -9.36 -0.55 -16.91
CA GLY A 335 -10.01 0.52 -17.67
C GLY A 335 -10.62 -0.05 -18.96
N PRO A 336 -11.94 -0.24 -19.04
CA PRO A 336 -12.59 -0.71 -20.26
C PRO A 336 -12.53 0.32 -21.38
N MET A 337 -12.41 -0.17 -22.61
CA MET A 337 -12.35 0.60 -23.84
C MET A 337 -13.69 1.29 -24.16
N PRO A 338 -13.71 2.25 -25.10
CA PRO A 338 -14.94 2.96 -25.48
C PRO A 338 -16.03 2.07 -26.07
N ASP A 339 -15.65 0.91 -26.62
CA ASP A 339 -16.57 -0.06 -27.20
C ASP A 339 -17.21 -0.98 -26.15
N GLY A 340 -16.76 -0.95 -24.89
CA GLY A 340 -17.29 -1.77 -23.79
C GLY A 340 -16.50 -3.03 -23.47
N ARG A 341 -15.41 -3.33 -24.19
CA ARG A 341 -14.52 -4.44 -23.84
C ARG A 341 -13.46 -4.00 -22.84
N ILE A 342 -13.09 -4.87 -21.90
CA ILE A 342 -11.83 -4.68 -21.15
C ILE A 342 -10.68 -4.86 -22.15
N GLU A 343 -9.67 -3.99 -22.09
CA GLU A 343 -8.56 -4.02 -23.03
C GLU A 343 -7.89 -5.41 -23.05
N PRO A 344 -7.67 -6.04 -24.22
CA PRO A 344 -7.16 -7.41 -24.30
C PRO A 344 -5.85 -7.66 -23.55
N ARG A 345 -4.92 -6.68 -23.54
CA ARG A 345 -3.66 -6.77 -22.77
C ARG A 345 -3.90 -6.85 -21.26
N GLN A 346 -4.93 -6.16 -20.76
CA GLN A 346 -5.32 -6.21 -19.35
C GLN A 346 -5.98 -7.56 -19.02
N VAL A 347 -6.80 -8.10 -19.94
CA VAL A 347 -7.40 -9.43 -19.80
C VAL A 347 -6.33 -10.52 -19.72
N GLU A 348 -5.38 -10.54 -20.66
CA GLU A 348 -4.28 -11.51 -20.68
C GLU A 348 -3.47 -11.46 -19.37
N ARG A 349 -3.13 -10.26 -18.89
CA ARG A 349 -2.42 -10.09 -17.60
C ARG A 349 -3.21 -10.64 -16.42
N LEU A 350 -4.54 -10.44 -16.41
CA LEU A 350 -5.40 -10.98 -15.36
C LEU A 350 -5.54 -12.50 -15.45
N GLU A 351 -5.57 -13.07 -16.64
CA GLU A 351 -5.56 -14.53 -16.85
C GLU A 351 -4.25 -15.16 -16.38
N GLU A 352 -3.09 -14.51 -16.64
CA GLU A 352 -1.79 -14.92 -16.11
C GLU A 352 -1.78 -14.93 -14.57
N MET A 353 -2.34 -13.90 -13.93
CA MET A 353 -2.51 -13.85 -12.47
C MET A 353 -3.42 -14.98 -11.97
N GLY A 354 -4.54 -15.20 -12.66
CA GLY A 354 -5.49 -16.28 -12.37
C GLY A 354 -4.85 -17.66 -12.44
N ALA A 355 -4.01 -17.92 -13.45
CA ALA A 355 -3.27 -19.17 -13.59
C ALA A 355 -2.31 -19.41 -12.41
N TRP A 356 -1.64 -18.36 -11.92
CA TRP A 356 -0.80 -18.45 -10.73
C TRP A 356 -1.63 -18.72 -9.46
N LEU A 357 -2.75 -18.01 -9.29
CA LEU A 357 -3.65 -18.16 -8.15
C LEU A 357 -4.38 -19.51 -8.13
N ALA A 358 -4.62 -20.14 -9.28
CA ALA A 358 -5.13 -21.51 -9.34
C ALA A 358 -4.18 -22.52 -8.66
N LYS A 359 -2.87 -22.24 -8.64
CA LYS A 359 -1.85 -23.11 -8.04
C LYS A 359 -1.52 -22.76 -6.59
N TYR A 360 -1.52 -21.48 -6.24
CA TYR A 360 -1.01 -20.99 -4.95
C TYR A 360 -2.03 -20.16 -4.14
N GLY A 361 -3.25 -19.99 -4.65
CA GLY A 361 -4.26 -19.12 -4.06
C GLY A 361 -4.81 -19.58 -2.71
N ASP A 362 -4.63 -20.85 -2.32
CA ASP A 362 -4.97 -21.33 -0.98
C ASP A 362 -4.08 -20.74 0.12
N GLY A 363 -2.88 -20.26 -0.23
CA GLY A 363 -2.04 -19.43 0.63
C GLY A 363 -2.43 -17.94 0.63
N ILE A 364 -3.42 -17.53 -0.17
CA ILE A 364 -3.91 -16.14 -0.22
C ILE A 364 -5.32 -16.08 0.39
N TYR A 365 -6.29 -16.77 -0.20
CA TYR A 365 -7.69 -16.70 0.21
C TYR A 365 -7.95 -17.33 1.57
N ALA A 366 -8.84 -16.71 2.36
CA ALA A 366 -9.21 -17.13 3.70
C ALA A 366 -8.02 -17.35 4.65
N THR A 367 -6.91 -16.66 4.40
CA THR A 367 -5.75 -16.59 5.30
C THR A 367 -5.75 -15.27 6.05
N ARG A 368 -4.91 -15.13 7.08
CA ARG A 368 -4.57 -13.84 7.71
C ARG A 368 -3.10 -13.52 7.46
N GLY A 369 -2.75 -12.25 7.34
CA GLY A 369 -1.36 -11.82 7.13
C GLY A 369 -0.44 -12.22 8.29
N GLY A 370 0.85 -12.46 8.03
CA GLY A 370 1.85 -12.84 9.04
C GLY A 370 1.91 -14.35 9.37
N PRO A 371 2.65 -14.73 10.44
CA PRO A 371 3.24 -13.88 11.46
C PRO A 371 4.54 -13.17 11.05
N TYR A 372 5.24 -13.62 10.00
CA TYR A 372 6.36 -12.87 9.47
C TYR A 372 5.84 -11.70 8.64
N MET A 373 6.05 -10.48 9.14
CA MET A 373 5.53 -9.29 8.47
C MET A 373 6.14 -9.15 7.07
N PRO A 374 5.38 -8.62 6.10
CA PRO A 374 5.89 -8.34 4.77
C PRO A 374 7.09 -7.40 4.81
N GLY A 375 8.02 -7.60 3.89
CA GLY A 375 9.22 -6.79 3.75
C GLY A 375 10.00 -7.17 2.50
N ASP A 376 11.25 -6.73 2.42
CA ASP A 376 12.08 -6.92 1.22
C ASP A 376 12.30 -8.39 0.89
N TRP A 377 12.26 -9.31 1.85
CA TRP A 377 12.37 -10.75 1.64
C TRP A 377 11.15 -11.35 0.90
N GLY A 378 9.97 -10.74 1.05
CA GLY A 378 8.69 -11.33 0.68
C GLY A 378 7.60 -11.06 1.71
N ALA A 379 6.67 -12.00 1.85
CA ALA A 379 5.57 -11.89 2.82
C ALA A 379 5.15 -13.26 3.35
N SER A 380 4.35 -13.28 4.41
CA SER A 380 3.72 -14.50 4.89
C SER A 380 2.23 -14.33 5.17
N THR A 381 1.50 -15.43 5.08
CA THR A 381 0.11 -15.55 5.50
C THR A 381 -0.08 -16.84 6.30
N CYS A 382 -1.19 -16.97 7.02
CA CYS A 382 -1.47 -18.13 7.84
C CYS A 382 -2.94 -18.52 7.89
N LYS A 383 -3.22 -19.82 8.05
CA LYS A 383 -4.55 -20.37 8.30
C LYS A 383 -4.44 -21.69 9.05
N GLY A 384 -5.20 -21.84 10.14
CA GLY A 384 -5.10 -23.03 11.00
C GLY A 384 -3.67 -23.19 11.49
N ASN A 385 -3.06 -24.36 11.23
CA ASN A 385 -1.66 -24.63 11.58
C ASN A 385 -0.69 -24.38 10.41
N SER A 386 -1.17 -23.96 9.24
CA SER A 386 -0.33 -23.68 8.08
C SER A 386 0.14 -22.23 8.08
N LEU A 387 1.43 -22.07 7.80
CA LEU A 387 2.11 -20.81 7.52
C LEU A 387 2.65 -20.86 6.10
N PHE A 388 2.23 -19.93 5.25
CA PHE A 388 2.70 -19.78 3.88
C PHE A 388 3.74 -18.67 3.82
N LEU A 389 4.93 -18.99 3.33
CA LEU A 389 5.98 -18.03 3.01
C LEU A 389 5.98 -17.80 1.50
N PHE A 390 5.93 -16.54 1.09
CA PHE A 390 6.09 -16.11 -0.28
C PHE A 390 7.43 -15.40 -0.42
N VAL A 391 8.49 -16.17 -0.64
CA VAL A 391 9.85 -15.63 -0.71
C VAL A 391 10.06 -15.01 -2.09
N MET A 392 10.15 -13.68 -2.15
CA MET A 392 10.31 -12.92 -3.39
C MET A 392 11.78 -12.61 -3.67
N ASN A 393 12.54 -12.35 -2.61
CA ASN A 393 13.96 -12.05 -2.69
C ASN A 393 14.70 -12.97 -1.71
N TRP A 394 15.66 -13.70 -2.25
CA TRP A 394 16.56 -14.55 -1.49
C TRP A 394 17.81 -13.77 -1.07
N PRO A 395 18.45 -14.14 0.04
CA PRO A 395 19.76 -13.61 0.38
C PRO A 395 20.77 -13.93 -0.73
N ASP A 396 21.78 -13.07 -0.89
CA ASP A 396 22.83 -13.29 -1.90
C ASP A 396 23.65 -14.57 -1.59
N VAL A 397 23.81 -14.90 -0.29
CA VAL A 397 24.50 -16.10 0.16
C VAL A 397 23.78 -16.72 1.37
N GLY A 398 23.60 -18.04 1.34
CA GLY A 398 23.08 -18.83 2.47
C GLY A 398 21.55 -18.93 2.50
N PRO A 399 20.99 -19.51 3.57
CA PRO A 399 19.55 -19.68 3.71
C PRO A 399 18.84 -18.38 4.08
N LEU A 400 17.54 -18.29 3.79
CA LEU A 400 16.69 -17.24 4.34
C LEU A 400 16.59 -17.42 5.86
N ARG A 401 16.98 -16.39 6.61
CA ARG A 401 16.95 -16.37 8.08
C ARG A 401 15.72 -15.63 8.56
N LEU A 402 14.87 -16.32 9.30
CA LEU A 402 13.64 -15.79 9.88
C LEU A 402 13.75 -15.79 11.42
N PRO A 403 13.20 -14.77 12.11
CA PRO A 403 13.16 -14.74 13.58
C PRO A 403 12.42 -15.94 14.19
N ALA A 404 12.70 -16.23 15.47
CA ALA A 404 11.98 -17.26 16.21
C ALA A 404 10.50 -16.88 16.40
N ILE A 405 9.60 -17.87 16.27
CA ILE A 405 8.14 -17.69 16.33
C ILE A 405 7.46 -18.42 17.49
N GLY A 406 8.23 -18.98 18.43
CA GLY A 406 7.69 -19.64 19.62
C GLY A 406 6.79 -20.86 19.35
N ARG A 407 6.85 -21.41 18.13
CA ARG A 407 6.13 -22.62 17.68
C ARG A 407 7.10 -23.57 17.00
N THR A 408 6.86 -24.87 17.12
CA THR A 408 7.68 -25.87 16.44
C THR A 408 7.17 -26.09 15.01
N ILE A 409 8.09 -26.06 14.04
CA ILE A 409 7.80 -26.43 12.66
C ILE A 409 7.89 -27.96 12.55
N THR A 410 6.78 -28.59 12.19
CA THR A 410 6.63 -30.05 12.14
C THR A 410 6.76 -30.61 10.72
N ALA A 411 6.52 -29.77 9.69
CA ALA A 411 6.69 -30.13 8.29
C ALA A 411 6.98 -28.89 7.43
N SER A 412 7.61 -29.11 6.28
CA SER A 412 7.84 -28.11 5.24
C SER A 412 7.55 -28.70 3.86
N LYS A 413 7.04 -27.87 2.95
CA LYS A 413 6.80 -28.24 1.55
C LYS A 413 6.99 -27.04 0.64
N ILE A 414 7.65 -27.24 -0.49
CA ILE A 414 7.66 -26.25 -1.57
C ILE A 414 6.43 -26.53 -2.45
N ARG A 415 5.58 -25.54 -2.66
CA ARG A 415 4.30 -25.72 -3.34
C ARG A 415 4.44 -25.99 -4.84
N SER A 416 5.57 -25.64 -5.45
CA SER A 416 5.91 -26.03 -6.83
C SER A 416 6.35 -27.49 -6.95
N GLY A 417 6.72 -28.15 -5.85
CA GLY A 417 7.28 -29.49 -5.79
C GLY A 417 8.57 -29.52 -4.94
N GLY A 418 8.84 -30.63 -4.24
CA GLY A 418 10.01 -30.77 -3.36
C GLY A 418 9.78 -30.31 -1.91
N GLN A 419 10.85 -30.24 -1.14
CA GLN A 419 10.86 -29.80 0.26
C GLN A 419 11.92 -28.73 0.48
N ALA A 420 11.58 -27.73 1.29
CA ALA A 420 12.55 -26.75 1.78
C ALA A 420 13.27 -27.37 2.97
N VAL A 421 14.60 -27.24 3.03
CA VAL A 421 15.36 -27.65 4.22
C VAL A 421 15.12 -26.60 5.28
N VAL A 422 14.55 -27.02 6.41
CA VAL A 422 14.22 -26.14 7.52
C VAL A 422 15.07 -26.51 8.72
N THR A 423 15.90 -25.57 9.17
CA THR A 423 16.64 -25.71 10.43
C THR A 423 16.07 -24.71 11.43
N GLN A 424 15.33 -25.22 12.41
CA GLN A 424 14.79 -24.42 13.49
C GLN A 424 15.66 -24.53 14.73
N THR A 425 16.05 -23.38 15.29
CA THR A 425 16.76 -23.28 16.56
C THR A 425 16.00 -22.36 17.51
N ARG A 426 16.51 -22.18 18.73
CA ARG A 426 15.99 -21.18 19.67
C ARG A 426 16.11 -19.74 19.16
N ASP A 427 17.06 -19.49 18.26
CA ASP A 427 17.43 -18.15 17.80
C ASP A 427 16.68 -17.78 16.51
N GLY A 428 16.10 -18.74 15.80
CA GLY A 428 15.34 -18.50 14.58
C GLY A 428 15.10 -19.74 13.72
N VAL A 429 14.64 -19.49 12.50
CA VAL A 429 14.36 -20.50 11.48
C VAL A 429 15.21 -20.18 10.25
N GLU A 430 15.98 -21.15 9.77
CA GLU A 430 16.66 -21.08 8.49
C GLU A 430 15.87 -21.88 7.45
N ILE A 431 15.60 -21.27 6.31
CA ILE A 431 14.94 -21.89 5.16
C ILE A 431 15.92 -21.91 4.01
N ASP A 432 16.31 -23.11 3.58
CA ASP A 432 17.14 -23.31 2.40
C ASP A 432 16.34 -23.97 1.28
N VAL A 433 16.43 -23.38 0.09
CA VAL A 433 15.84 -23.89 -1.15
C VAL A 433 16.91 -23.75 -2.23
N PRO A 434 17.22 -24.81 -2.99
CA PRO A 434 18.18 -24.72 -4.08
C PRO A 434 17.84 -23.59 -5.06
N PRO A 435 18.82 -22.80 -5.54
CA PRO A 435 18.56 -21.72 -6.49
C PRO A 435 17.82 -22.13 -7.77
N ALA A 436 17.98 -23.39 -8.19
CA ALA A 436 17.26 -23.95 -9.34
C ALA A 436 15.74 -24.06 -9.13
N ASP A 437 15.29 -24.09 -7.87
CA ASP A 437 13.89 -24.20 -7.48
C ASP A 437 13.28 -22.85 -7.08
N HIS A 438 14.06 -21.75 -7.17
CA HIS A 438 13.56 -20.41 -6.91
C HIS A 438 12.60 -19.98 -8.03
N ALA A 439 11.40 -19.59 -7.65
CA ALA A 439 10.41 -19.07 -8.59
C ALA A 439 10.59 -17.56 -8.81
N GLU A 440 10.40 -17.11 -10.05
CA GLU A 440 10.60 -15.72 -10.47
C GLU A 440 9.70 -14.70 -9.75
N ILE A 441 8.44 -15.08 -9.50
CA ILE A 441 7.43 -14.25 -8.82
C ILE A 441 7.61 -14.33 -7.29
N ALA A 442 7.48 -15.55 -6.75
CA ALA A 442 7.70 -15.86 -5.36
C ALA A 442 7.83 -17.38 -5.19
N THR A 443 8.81 -17.83 -4.43
CA THR A 443 8.93 -19.22 -4.01
C THR A 443 7.95 -19.46 -2.86
N VAL A 444 6.92 -20.28 -3.09
CA VAL A 444 5.85 -20.52 -2.11
C VAL A 444 6.17 -21.75 -1.28
N ILE A 445 6.37 -21.55 0.02
CA ILE A 445 6.72 -22.59 0.98
C ILE A 445 5.61 -22.67 2.03
N GLU A 446 5.09 -23.87 2.25
CA GLU A 446 4.14 -24.12 3.32
C GLU A 446 4.87 -24.81 4.48
N LEU A 447 4.72 -24.23 5.67
CA LEU A 447 5.20 -24.77 6.94
C LEU A 447 3.99 -25.19 7.77
N THR A 448 4.07 -26.37 8.39
CA THR A 448 3.07 -26.83 9.35
C THR A 448 3.60 -26.62 10.77
N LEU A 449 2.87 -25.87 11.58
CA LEU A 449 3.20 -25.63 12.98
C LEU A 449 2.52 -26.64 13.90
N ASP A 450 3.07 -26.82 15.09
CA ASP A 450 2.51 -27.64 16.18
C ASP A 450 1.26 -27.04 16.84
N GLY A 451 0.77 -25.90 16.35
CA GLY A 451 -0.45 -25.23 16.80
C GLY A 451 -0.90 -24.12 15.85
N PRO A 452 -1.94 -23.35 16.22
CA PRO A 452 -2.50 -22.33 15.35
C PRO A 452 -1.49 -21.24 15.00
N ALA A 453 -1.21 -21.05 13.71
CA ALA A 453 -0.24 -20.08 13.22
C ALA A 453 -0.64 -18.63 13.51
N LEU A 454 -1.95 -18.35 13.57
CA LEU A 454 -2.46 -17.03 13.93
C LEU A 454 -2.15 -16.64 15.39
N SER A 455 -1.89 -17.60 16.28
CA SER A 455 -1.52 -17.33 17.68
C SER A 455 -0.09 -16.81 17.85
N VAL A 456 0.71 -16.84 16.79
CA VAL A 456 2.08 -16.31 16.80
C VAL A 456 2.03 -14.79 16.72
N THR A 457 2.71 -14.13 17.66
CA THR A 457 2.92 -12.68 17.64
C THR A 457 3.63 -12.28 16.35
N PRO A 458 3.12 -11.29 15.60
CA PRO A 458 3.77 -10.80 14.39
C PRO A 458 5.22 -10.35 14.63
N VAL A 459 6.13 -10.69 13.71
CA VAL A 459 7.56 -10.36 13.81
C VAL A 459 8.07 -9.77 12.50
N ALA A 460 8.77 -8.65 12.59
CA ALA A 460 9.45 -8.05 11.45
C ALA A 460 10.64 -8.91 11.00
N VAL A 461 10.78 -9.09 9.70
CA VAL A 461 11.90 -9.83 9.09
C VAL A 461 12.83 -8.84 8.41
N ARG A 462 14.13 -8.95 8.70
CA ARG A 462 15.19 -8.27 7.94
C ARG A 462 15.86 -9.27 7.03
N LEU A 463 15.90 -8.98 5.72
CA LEU A 463 16.61 -9.81 4.76
C LEU A 463 18.11 -9.63 4.97
N GLN A 464 18.77 -10.62 5.56
CA GLN A 464 20.21 -10.59 5.74
C GLN A 464 20.90 -11.04 4.45
N SER A 465 21.68 -10.19 3.81
CA SER A 465 22.30 -10.52 2.52
C SER A 465 23.37 -11.62 2.63
N GLY A 466 23.92 -11.81 3.83
CA GLY A 466 25.11 -12.63 4.07
C GLY A 466 26.42 -11.85 3.86
N SER A 467 26.33 -10.52 3.64
CA SER A 467 27.50 -9.64 3.54
C SER A 467 28.32 -9.65 4.83
N LEU A 468 29.63 -9.81 4.70
CA LEU A 468 30.59 -9.69 5.80
C LEU A 468 30.69 -8.26 6.33
N ALA A 469 30.29 -7.28 5.50
CA ALA A 469 30.34 -5.85 5.84
C ALA A 469 29.12 -5.38 6.63
N CYS A 470 28.05 -6.19 6.68
CA CYS A 470 26.81 -5.83 7.36
C CYS A 470 27.06 -5.58 8.86
N ASN A 471 26.58 -4.43 9.36
CA ASN A 471 26.74 -3.93 10.73
C ASN A 471 28.20 -3.82 11.23
N GLN A 472 29.19 -3.80 10.32
CA GLN A 472 30.57 -3.51 10.67
C GLN A 472 30.81 -2.01 10.84
N GLN A 473 31.95 -1.64 11.42
CA GLN A 473 32.28 -0.23 11.60
C GLN A 473 32.52 0.43 10.24
N ALA A 474 31.70 1.43 9.91
CA ALA A 474 31.74 2.15 8.65
C ALA A 474 32.10 3.63 8.86
N THR A 475 32.82 4.20 7.90
CA THR A 475 33.11 5.64 7.85
C THR A 475 33.06 6.14 6.40
N ALA A 476 32.86 7.44 6.23
CA ALA A 476 32.87 8.09 4.93
C ALA A 476 33.58 9.45 4.99
N SER A 477 34.01 9.95 3.83
CA SER A 477 34.64 11.26 3.72
C SER A 477 33.69 12.45 3.88
N ASN A 478 32.40 12.23 3.62
CA ASN A 478 31.34 13.23 3.69
C ASN A 478 30.01 12.52 4.02
N VAL A 479 29.12 13.23 4.71
CA VAL A 479 27.76 12.80 5.06
C VAL A 479 26.85 13.98 4.79
N PHE A 480 25.77 13.76 4.04
CA PHE A 480 24.79 14.80 3.67
C PHE A 480 24.35 15.58 4.91
N GLN A 481 24.70 16.87 4.94
CA GLN A 481 24.40 17.83 6.00
C GLN A 481 24.79 17.38 7.42
N ASN A 482 25.70 16.40 7.54
CA ASN A 482 26.02 15.71 8.79
C ASN A 482 24.80 15.08 9.50
N GLU A 483 23.77 14.69 8.76
CA GLU A 483 22.59 14.02 9.30
C GLU A 483 22.86 12.51 9.46
N SER A 484 22.46 11.95 10.61
CA SER A 484 22.65 10.52 10.91
C SER A 484 21.90 9.58 9.95
N ASP A 485 20.84 10.08 9.33
CA ASP A 485 20.01 9.31 8.40
C ASP A 485 20.74 8.99 7.08
N TYR A 486 21.86 9.66 6.82
CA TYR A 486 22.71 9.47 5.63
C TYR A 486 24.14 9.05 5.96
N ASP A 487 24.40 8.60 7.20
CA ASP A 487 25.74 8.21 7.62
C ASP A 487 26.28 6.98 6.85
N ALA A 488 27.56 6.68 7.01
CA ALA A 488 28.23 5.57 6.33
C ALA A 488 27.61 4.20 6.64
N SER A 489 27.07 4.00 7.85
CA SER A 489 26.51 2.72 8.29
C SER A 489 25.25 2.34 7.52
N ARG A 490 24.54 3.33 6.98
CA ARG A 490 23.35 3.14 6.13
C ARG A 490 23.62 2.41 4.82
N ALA A 491 24.86 2.29 4.40
CA ALA A 491 25.26 1.49 3.24
C ALA A 491 25.71 0.06 3.62
N PHE A 492 25.57 -0.31 4.90
CA PHE A 492 26.00 -1.60 5.44
C PHE A 492 25.00 -2.15 6.44
N ASP A 493 23.70 -1.81 6.33
CA ASP A 493 22.67 -2.25 7.27
C ASP A 493 21.67 -3.27 6.68
N ASP A 494 21.91 -3.74 5.45
CA ASP A 494 21.05 -4.67 4.70
C ASP A 494 19.61 -4.15 4.59
N ASN A 495 19.46 -2.83 4.45
CA ASN A 495 18.19 -2.15 4.33
C ASN A 495 18.21 -1.22 3.11
N SER A 496 17.62 -1.71 2.03
CA SER A 496 17.53 -1.01 0.75
C SER A 496 16.80 0.35 0.79
N LYS A 497 16.12 0.67 1.90
CA LYS A 497 15.41 1.94 2.11
C LYS A 497 16.26 3.00 2.80
N THR A 498 17.39 2.63 3.37
CA THR A 498 18.41 3.54 3.91
C THR A 498 19.54 3.71 2.90
N ARG A 499 20.32 4.79 3.04
CA ARG A 499 21.43 5.08 2.14
C ARG A 499 22.48 5.96 2.79
N TRP A 500 23.74 5.72 2.46
CA TRP A 500 24.77 6.75 2.62
C TRP A 500 24.62 7.77 1.49
N ALA A 501 24.70 9.06 1.82
CA ALA A 501 24.69 10.13 0.83
C ALA A 501 25.67 11.23 1.21
N THR A 502 26.19 11.93 0.20
CA THR A 502 26.99 13.15 0.39
C THR A 502 26.19 14.41 0.11
N ASP A 503 26.73 15.56 0.49
CA ASP A 503 26.22 16.86 0.06
C ASP A 503 26.16 16.98 -1.48
N GLY A 504 25.26 17.85 -1.96
CA GLY A 504 25.22 18.22 -3.37
C GLY A 504 26.52 18.91 -3.82
N ASN A 505 26.90 18.74 -5.08
CA ASN A 505 28.17 19.17 -5.68
C ASN A 505 29.44 18.47 -5.13
N VAL A 506 29.29 17.41 -4.31
CA VAL A 506 30.41 16.54 -3.95
C VAL A 506 30.62 15.51 -5.07
N HIS A 507 31.53 15.78 -5.99
CA HIS A 507 31.78 14.91 -7.15
C HIS A 507 32.76 13.76 -6.89
N SER A 508 33.37 13.72 -5.70
CA SER A 508 34.27 12.64 -5.28
C SER A 508 34.18 12.45 -3.78
N ALA A 509 34.18 11.20 -3.34
CA ALA A 509 34.04 10.81 -1.94
C ALA A 509 34.55 9.39 -1.73
N TRP A 510 34.73 8.99 -0.48
CA TRP A 510 34.95 7.59 -0.14
C TRP A 510 33.99 7.12 0.95
N LEU A 511 33.63 5.85 0.85
CA LEU A 511 32.88 5.07 1.83
C LEU A 511 33.69 3.81 2.14
N GLN A 512 33.85 3.46 3.41
CA GLN A 512 34.64 2.30 3.79
C GLN A 512 34.05 1.54 4.97
N VAL A 513 34.50 0.30 5.11
CA VAL A 513 34.20 -0.61 6.22
C VAL A 513 35.50 -1.15 6.83
N ASP A 514 35.54 -1.32 8.14
CA ASP A 514 36.60 -2.01 8.90
C ASP A 514 36.05 -3.31 9.50
N PHE A 515 36.63 -4.45 9.09
CA PHE A 515 36.27 -5.77 9.58
C PHE A 515 36.87 -6.09 10.96
N ALA A 516 37.64 -5.18 11.55
CA ALA A 516 38.44 -5.31 12.77
C ALA A 516 39.56 -6.38 12.73
N ARG A 517 39.45 -7.37 11.83
CA ARG A 517 40.43 -8.45 11.62
C ARG A 517 40.60 -8.73 10.11
N PRO A 518 41.76 -9.30 9.70
CA PRO A 518 41.96 -9.75 8.33
C PRO A 518 40.84 -10.70 7.89
N THR A 519 40.15 -10.33 6.81
CA THR A 519 38.96 -11.02 6.30
C THR A 519 39.13 -11.26 4.81
N MET A 520 38.88 -12.50 4.37
CA MET A 520 39.00 -12.88 2.97
C MET A 520 37.71 -12.56 2.21
N ILE A 521 37.82 -11.84 1.10
CA ILE A 521 36.71 -11.45 0.23
C ILE A 521 37.06 -11.70 -1.23
N ASN A 522 36.05 -11.99 -2.07
CA ASN A 522 36.23 -12.15 -3.51
C ASN A 522 35.08 -11.58 -4.36
N GLN A 523 34.08 -11.00 -3.71
CA GLN A 523 32.94 -10.39 -4.39
C GLN A 523 32.48 -9.14 -3.65
N ALA A 524 32.11 -8.13 -4.43
CA ALA A 524 31.48 -6.90 -3.99
C ALA A 524 30.17 -6.71 -4.74
N LYS A 525 29.15 -6.19 -4.05
CA LYS A 525 27.88 -5.79 -4.64
C LYS A 525 27.52 -4.40 -4.16
N ILE A 526 27.18 -3.50 -5.09
CA ILE A 526 26.98 -2.08 -4.81
C ILE A 526 25.68 -1.63 -5.47
N ASP A 527 24.85 -0.91 -4.72
CA ASP A 527 23.53 -0.48 -5.15
C ASP A 527 23.40 1.04 -5.07
N GLU A 528 23.05 1.71 -6.17
CA GLU A 528 22.57 3.10 -6.13
C GLU A 528 21.04 3.14 -6.12
N PRO A 529 20.41 4.14 -5.49
CA PRO A 529 18.97 4.35 -5.64
C PRO A 529 18.60 4.49 -7.11
N GLU A 530 17.52 3.84 -7.54
CA GLU A 530 17.12 3.79 -8.96
C GLU A 530 16.96 5.18 -9.59
N HIS A 531 16.53 6.16 -8.80
CA HIS A 531 16.33 7.56 -9.21
C HIS A 531 17.56 8.47 -9.00
N LEU A 532 18.66 7.97 -8.39
CA LEU A 532 19.86 8.74 -8.05
C LEU A 532 21.16 8.00 -8.43
N GLN A 533 21.22 7.50 -9.66
CA GLN A 533 22.41 6.88 -10.22
C GLN A 533 23.40 7.96 -10.65
N ARG A 534 24.35 8.29 -9.79
CA ARG A 534 25.20 9.48 -9.93
C ARG A 534 26.66 9.13 -10.15
N VAL A 535 27.11 7.93 -9.75
CA VAL A 535 28.53 7.55 -9.87
C VAL A 535 28.91 7.33 -11.33
N GLU A 536 29.95 8.03 -11.79
CA GLU A 536 30.48 7.93 -13.15
C GLU A 536 31.80 7.14 -13.20
N LYS A 537 32.57 7.16 -12.10
CA LYS A 537 33.84 6.46 -11.98
C LYS A 537 34.17 6.14 -10.53
N PHE A 538 34.61 4.91 -10.27
CA PHE A 538 35.03 4.48 -8.94
C PHE A 538 36.19 3.49 -8.96
N GLU A 539 36.78 3.31 -7.79
CA GLU A 539 37.71 2.23 -7.49
C GLU A 539 37.23 1.45 -6.27
N LEU A 540 37.54 0.17 -6.22
CA LEU A 540 37.55 -0.58 -4.98
C LEU A 540 38.99 -0.74 -4.50
N GLN A 541 39.21 -0.37 -3.24
CA GLN A 541 40.51 -0.38 -2.60
C GLN A 541 40.44 -1.20 -1.31
N TYR A 542 41.56 -1.82 -0.94
CA TYR A 542 41.69 -2.52 0.33
C TYR A 542 42.95 -2.09 1.07
N ASP A 543 42.92 -2.24 2.38
CA ASP A 543 44.06 -2.09 3.28
C ASP A 543 44.11 -3.35 4.15
N ASP A 544 45.25 -4.02 4.15
CA ASP A 544 45.49 -5.28 4.86
C ASP A 544 45.79 -5.08 6.35
N GLY A 545 46.03 -3.84 6.78
CA GLY A 545 46.43 -3.50 8.15
C GLY A 545 47.94 -3.55 8.40
N ASP A 546 48.76 -3.85 7.38
CA ASP A 546 50.22 -4.01 7.51
C ASP A 546 50.98 -2.67 7.39
N GLY A 547 50.27 -1.55 7.34
CA GLY A 547 50.86 -0.20 7.22
C GLY A 547 51.24 0.21 5.78
N GLY A 548 50.98 -0.64 4.78
CA GLY A 548 51.27 -0.38 3.36
C GLY A 548 50.28 0.56 2.65
N GLY A 549 49.20 0.97 3.31
CA GLY A 549 48.18 1.85 2.76
C GLY A 549 47.19 1.17 1.80
N TRP A 550 46.38 1.99 1.12
CA TRP A 550 45.32 1.53 0.24
C TRP A 550 45.83 1.00 -1.10
N LYS A 551 45.36 -0.20 -1.47
CA LYS A 551 45.68 -0.89 -2.73
C LYS A 551 44.41 -1.03 -3.58
N THR A 552 44.42 -0.51 -4.79
CA THR A 552 43.31 -0.67 -5.74
C THR A 552 43.27 -2.09 -6.28
N PHE A 553 42.12 -2.76 -6.17
CA PHE A 553 41.90 -4.10 -6.72
C PHE A 553 40.82 -4.14 -7.81
N HIS A 554 40.05 -3.06 -7.98
CA HIS A 554 39.10 -2.91 -9.07
C HIS A 554 38.93 -1.45 -9.49
N ARG A 555 38.67 -1.21 -10.78
CA ARG A 555 38.34 0.10 -11.35
C ARG A 555 37.07 -0.05 -12.19
N GLY A 556 36.09 0.83 -11.95
CA GLY A 556 34.81 0.82 -12.63
C GLY A 556 34.38 2.22 -13.09
N SER A 557 33.39 2.25 -13.98
CA SER A 557 32.70 3.48 -14.41
C SER A 557 31.43 3.67 -13.60
N THR A 558 30.26 3.36 -14.17
CA THR A 558 28.96 3.48 -13.52
C THR A 558 28.65 2.29 -12.62
N ILE A 559 27.90 2.52 -11.54
CA ILE A 559 27.36 1.46 -10.68
C ILE A 559 25.96 1.08 -11.18
N GLY A 560 25.05 2.05 -11.27
CA GLY A 560 23.65 1.82 -11.64
C GLY A 560 22.83 1.25 -10.47
N PRO A 561 21.61 0.73 -10.70
CA PRO A 561 20.75 0.25 -9.62
C PRO A 561 21.41 -0.86 -8.79
N GLN A 562 22.20 -1.72 -9.45
CA GLN A 562 22.93 -2.80 -8.81
C GLN A 562 24.13 -3.22 -9.66
N ARG A 563 25.31 -3.32 -9.06
CA ARG A 563 26.55 -3.79 -9.69
C ARG A 563 27.15 -4.92 -8.86
N THR A 564 27.37 -6.09 -9.48
CA THR A 564 28.15 -7.19 -8.86
C THR A 564 29.53 -7.28 -9.50
N ILE A 565 30.56 -7.35 -8.67
CA ILE A 565 31.97 -7.39 -9.08
C ILE A 565 32.62 -8.59 -8.41
N LYS A 566 33.10 -9.54 -9.21
CA LYS A 566 33.91 -10.68 -8.74
C LYS A 566 35.38 -10.42 -9.01
N PHE A 567 36.24 -10.83 -8.10
CA PHE A 567 37.69 -10.64 -8.17
C PHE A 567 38.43 -11.82 -7.53
N ALA A 568 39.75 -11.92 -7.78
CA ALA A 568 40.58 -12.90 -7.09
C ALA A 568 40.51 -12.68 -5.57
N PRO A 569 40.45 -13.73 -4.73
CA PRO A 569 40.37 -13.55 -3.29
C PRO A 569 41.50 -12.67 -2.74
N ILE A 570 41.13 -11.66 -1.96
CA ILE A 570 42.05 -10.80 -1.23
C ILE A 570 41.74 -10.90 0.27
N THR A 571 42.77 -10.72 1.09
CA THR A 571 42.63 -10.58 2.54
C THR A 571 42.74 -9.10 2.88
N ALA A 572 41.69 -8.55 3.48
CA ALA A 572 41.61 -7.14 3.82
C ALA A 572 41.16 -6.97 5.28
N ARG A 573 41.72 -5.98 5.97
CA ARG A 573 41.14 -5.47 7.22
C ARG A 573 40.09 -4.40 6.91
N ARG A 574 40.39 -3.51 5.97
CA ARG A 574 39.47 -2.45 5.52
C ARG A 574 39.26 -2.49 4.03
N VAL A 575 38.06 -2.14 3.60
CA VAL A 575 37.69 -2.05 2.18
C VAL A 575 36.98 -0.73 1.94
N ARG A 576 37.31 -0.08 0.83
CA ARG A 576 36.84 1.26 0.47
C ARG A 576 36.29 1.27 -0.94
N LEU A 577 35.10 1.83 -1.09
CA LEU A 577 34.59 2.35 -2.33
C LEU A 577 35.09 3.80 -2.48
N GLN A 578 36.01 4.02 -3.40
CA GLN A 578 36.54 5.34 -3.72
C GLN A 578 35.85 5.86 -4.97
N ILE A 579 34.96 6.83 -4.82
CA ILE A 579 34.28 7.49 -5.93
C ILE A 579 35.21 8.58 -6.44
N LEU A 580 35.56 8.48 -7.73
CA LEU A 580 36.49 9.38 -8.40
C LEU A 580 35.76 10.49 -9.17
N ALA A 581 34.55 10.19 -9.66
CA ALA A 581 33.69 11.13 -10.35
C ALA A 581 32.22 10.72 -10.16
N ALA A 582 31.35 11.71 -9.97
CA ALA A 582 29.91 11.57 -9.93
C ALA A 582 29.24 12.83 -10.49
N ALA A 583 28.09 12.68 -11.14
CA ALA A 583 27.35 13.79 -11.74
C ALA A 583 26.86 14.82 -10.69
N ASP A 584 26.65 14.36 -9.45
CA ASP A 584 26.32 15.16 -8.26
C ASP A 584 26.73 14.33 -7.01
N GLY A 585 26.33 14.74 -5.81
CA GLY A 585 26.61 14.04 -4.56
C GLY A 585 26.28 12.54 -4.63
N PRO A 586 27.26 11.62 -4.59
CA PRO A 586 27.00 10.19 -4.69
C PRO A 586 26.10 9.67 -3.58
N THR A 587 25.33 8.63 -3.90
CA THR A 587 24.38 8.02 -2.97
C THR A 587 24.41 6.52 -3.15
N ILE A 588 24.65 5.78 -2.06
CA ILE A 588 24.78 4.32 -2.07
C ILE A 588 23.79 3.75 -1.08
N ASN A 589 22.87 2.91 -1.57
CA ASN A 589 21.94 2.17 -0.71
C ASN A 589 22.68 1.08 0.07
N GLU A 590 23.48 0.27 -0.64
CA GLU A 590 24.17 -0.87 -0.04
C GLU A 590 25.55 -1.07 -0.67
N PHE A 591 26.56 -1.39 0.13
CA PHE A 591 27.88 -1.84 -0.28
C PHE A 591 28.24 -3.15 0.44
N ARG A 592 27.96 -4.26 -0.22
CA ARG A 592 28.08 -5.60 0.34
C ARG A 592 29.35 -6.31 -0.12
N LEU A 593 29.96 -7.07 0.78
CA LEU A 593 31.22 -7.79 0.55
C LEU A 593 31.08 -9.24 1.00
N PHE A 594 31.50 -10.17 0.15
CA PHE A 594 31.28 -11.61 0.37
C PHE A 594 32.59 -12.39 0.33
N SER A 595 32.64 -13.47 1.13
CA SER A 595 33.74 -14.43 1.13
C SER A 595 33.67 -15.36 -0.09
N PRO A 596 34.80 -16.00 -0.47
CA PRO A 596 34.76 -17.13 -1.37
C PRO A 596 33.88 -18.24 -0.79
N GLN A 597 32.84 -18.64 -1.53
CA GLN A 597 32.09 -19.84 -1.16
C GLN A 597 33.02 -21.05 -1.27
N THR A 598 33.20 -21.81 -0.18
CA THR A 598 33.86 -23.10 -0.25
C THR A 598 32.95 -24.05 -1.01
N ALA A 599 33.45 -24.63 -2.11
CA ALA A 599 32.76 -25.74 -2.76
C ALA A 599 32.45 -26.79 -1.70
N ALA A 600 31.18 -27.21 -1.59
CA ALA A 600 30.82 -28.34 -0.73
C ALA A 600 31.71 -29.53 -1.12
N PRO A 601 32.29 -30.26 -0.17
CA PRO A 601 33.05 -31.46 -0.50
C PRO A 601 32.11 -32.40 -1.27
N SER A 602 32.53 -32.80 -2.48
CA SER A 602 31.86 -33.86 -3.23
C SER A 602 31.62 -35.04 -2.29
N PRO A 603 30.41 -35.64 -2.26
CA PRO A 603 30.21 -36.84 -1.48
C PRO A 603 31.23 -37.88 -1.96
N SER A 604 32.08 -38.32 -1.05
CA SER A 604 32.97 -39.46 -1.28
C SER A 604 32.12 -40.63 -1.77
N SER A 605 32.53 -41.23 -2.88
CA SER A 605 31.86 -42.36 -3.54
C SER A 605 31.78 -43.58 -2.65
#